data_AF-A0AAD4R4B6-F1
#
_entry.id   AF-A0AAD4R4B6-F1
#
_cell.length_a   1.000
_cell.length_b   1.000
_cell.length_c   1.000
_cell.angle_alpha   90.00
_cell.angle_beta   90.00
_cell.angle_gamma   90.00
#
_symmetry.space_group_name_H-M   'P 1'
#
loop_
_entity.id
_entity.type
_entity.pdbx_description
1 polymer ?
#
loop_
_entity_poly.entity_id
_entity_poly.type
_entity_poly.pdbx_seq_one_letter_code
_entity_poly.pdbx_strand_id
1 'polypeptide(L)'
;MASTIGINGSYGERKPSNALGVGVGNGERKLSNAELRKASTASALRKPSLSPIGTIGAGTSFQMMISLHNADTNDLIAFKQDGQRFGTSQRTLKLNSNVKYKCLIKTKPLVEFHHMHLGGSDLELVSETVIGGEYSAIWNTTGIEPTRKGARQDILLILSGPGVSLRKKIQTKFYNPGNGHAEWGHKLDSLIWQCDIDPTGTITVTDEQVL
;
A
#
# COMPACT_ATOMS: atom_id res chain seq x y z
N MET A 1 -49.61 35.08 -23.46
CA MET A 1 -49.01 35.90 -24.53
C MET A 1 -47.54 35.51 -24.58
N ALA A 2 -47.11 34.64 -25.51
CA ALA A 2 -46.63 34.95 -26.89
C ALA A 2 -45.48 35.98 -26.86
N SER A 3 -44.29 35.81 -27.44
CA SER A 3 -43.83 35.15 -28.69
C SER A 3 -42.28 34.94 -28.60
N THR A 4 -41.66 33.80 -28.95
CA THR A 4 -41.17 33.27 -30.29
C THR A 4 -39.98 34.07 -30.91
N ILE A 5 -38.78 33.50 -31.22
CA ILE A 5 -38.22 32.88 -32.48
C ILE A 5 -36.70 33.25 -32.50
N GLY A 6 -35.71 32.53 -33.07
CA GLY A 6 -35.62 31.43 -34.03
C GLY A 6 -34.15 30.92 -34.17
N ILE A 7 -33.87 29.63 -34.38
CA ILE A 7 -33.70 28.79 -35.59
C ILE A 7 -32.55 29.10 -36.60
N ASN A 8 -31.88 27.98 -36.98
CA ASN A 8 -31.11 27.63 -38.21
C ASN A 8 -29.67 28.15 -38.31
N GLY A 9 -28.66 27.41 -38.80
CA GLY A 9 -28.46 26.12 -39.48
C GLY A 9 -26.94 26.03 -39.79
N SER A 10 -26.31 25.18 -40.59
CA SER A 10 -26.49 23.83 -41.16
C SER A 10 -25.28 23.60 -42.09
N TYR A 11 -24.75 22.37 -42.17
CA TYR A 11 -23.97 21.77 -43.28
C TYR A 11 -22.57 22.26 -43.69
N GLY A 12 -21.68 21.28 -43.93
CA GLY A 12 -20.45 21.45 -44.70
C GLY A 12 -19.55 20.19 -44.77
N GLU A 13 -20.00 19.12 -45.42
CA GLU A 13 -19.12 18.05 -45.93
C GLU A 13 -18.21 18.59 -47.07
N ARG A 14 -16.93 18.20 -47.10
CA ARG A 14 -16.15 18.12 -48.35
C ARG A 14 -15.14 16.96 -48.32
N LYS A 15 -15.26 16.12 -49.35
CA LYS A 15 -14.39 15.00 -49.74
C LYS A 15 -13.16 15.48 -50.56
N PRO A 16 -12.18 14.59 -50.86
CA PRO A 16 -10.76 14.95 -50.98
C PRO A 16 -10.30 15.24 -52.41
N SER A 17 -9.18 15.95 -52.54
CA SER A 17 -8.45 16.18 -53.78
C SER A 17 -7.23 15.26 -53.88
N ASN A 18 -7.19 14.43 -54.94
CA ASN A 18 -6.00 13.76 -55.45
C ASN A 18 -5.09 14.77 -56.17
N ALA A 19 -3.77 14.64 -55.98
CA ALA A 19 -2.79 15.10 -56.97
C ALA A 19 -1.55 14.20 -56.93
N LEU A 20 -1.12 13.83 -58.14
CA LEU A 20 -0.06 12.88 -58.50
C LEU A 20 1.35 13.42 -58.24
N GLY A 21 2.26 12.52 -57.90
CA GLY A 21 3.71 12.71 -57.94
C GLY A 21 4.43 11.39 -58.17
N VAL A 22 4.98 11.22 -59.38
CA VAL A 22 5.70 10.05 -59.90
C VAL A 22 7.15 10.05 -59.39
N GLY A 23 7.73 8.88 -59.07
CA GLY A 23 9.21 8.78 -59.01
C GLY A 23 9.84 7.54 -58.37
N VAL A 24 10.09 6.51 -59.19
CA VAL A 24 11.34 5.68 -59.28
C VAL A 24 11.82 4.83 -58.08
N GLY A 25 11.70 3.50 -58.24
CA GLY A 25 12.81 2.55 -58.09
C GLY A 25 13.15 1.98 -56.70
N ASN A 26 12.53 0.84 -56.32
CA ASN A 26 13.05 -0.03 -55.26
C ASN A 26 13.69 -1.28 -55.86
N GLY A 27 15.03 -1.32 -55.85
CA GLY A 27 15.79 -2.56 -56.02
C GLY A 27 15.90 -3.29 -54.69
N GLU A 28 15.25 -4.45 -54.57
CA GLU A 28 15.46 -5.38 -53.47
C GLU A 28 16.86 -6.00 -53.58
N ARG A 29 17.81 -5.57 -52.75
CA ARG A 29 19.06 -6.32 -52.53
C ARG A 29 18.76 -7.47 -51.57
N LYS A 30 18.73 -8.70 -52.09
CA LYS A 30 18.85 -9.90 -51.27
C LYS A 30 20.27 -9.94 -50.67
N LEU A 31 20.36 -9.86 -49.35
CA LEU A 31 21.62 -10.07 -48.62
C LEU A 31 22.08 -11.52 -48.80
N SER A 32 23.39 -11.70 -48.93
CA SER A 32 24.00 -13.00 -49.14
C SER A 32 24.10 -13.78 -47.81
N ASN A 33 24.07 -15.11 -47.88
CA ASN A 33 24.21 -16.02 -46.71
C ASN A 33 25.51 -15.82 -45.90
N ALA A 34 26.48 -15.04 -46.38
CA ALA A 34 27.69 -14.68 -45.65
C ALA A 34 27.45 -13.59 -44.58
N GLU A 35 26.43 -12.74 -44.73
CA GLU A 35 26.11 -11.67 -43.77
C GLU A 35 25.27 -12.18 -42.58
N LEU A 36 24.53 -13.28 -42.74
CA LEU A 36 23.78 -13.93 -41.66
C LEU A 36 24.68 -14.62 -40.62
N ARG A 37 25.96 -14.88 -40.92
CA ARG A 37 26.91 -15.55 -40.02
C ARG A 37 27.73 -14.63 -39.13
N LYS A 38 27.60 -13.30 -39.25
CA LYS A 38 28.26 -12.33 -38.36
C LYS A 38 27.42 -11.85 -37.18
N ALA A 39 26.18 -12.32 -37.05
CA ALA A 39 25.30 -12.02 -35.91
C ALA A 39 25.31 -13.11 -34.81
N SER A 40 26.37 -13.94 -34.73
CA SER A 40 26.44 -15.08 -33.80
C SER A 40 27.60 -15.01 -32.80
N THR A 41 28.07 -13.81 -32.46
CA THR A 41 29.09 -13.65 -31.41
C THR A 41 28.82 -12.41 -30.55
N ALA A 42 27.67 -12.38 -29.88
CA ALA A 42 27.44 -11.47 -28.76
C ALA A 42 27.37 -12.31 -27.47
N SER A 43 28.35 -12.05 -26.62
CA SER A 43 28.56 -12.61 -25.28
C SER A 43 27.25 -12.82 -24.51
N ALA A 44 27.02 -14.05 -24.06
CA ALA A 44 26.02 -14.37 -23.07
C ALA A 44 26.41 -13.73 -21.73
N LEU A 45 26.00 -12.49 -21.52
CA LEU A 45 25.86 -11.92 -20.19
C LEU A 45 24.83 -12.77 -19.45
N ARG A 46 25.34 -13.69 -18.60
CA ARG A 46 24.53 -14.39 -17.60
C ARG A 46 23.80 -13.32 -16.78
N LYS A 47 22.49 -13.20 -17.00
CA LYS A 47 21.61 -12.61 -16.00
C LYS A 47 21.86 -13.39 -14.69
N PRO A 48 22.18 -12.73 -13.56
CA PRO A 48 22.23 -13.44 -12.30
C PRO A 48 20.87 -14.09 -12.07
N SER A 49 20.86 -15.41 -11.89
CA SER A 49 19.66 -16.12 -11.45
C SER A 49 19.35 -15.60 -10.05
N LEU A 50 18.34 -14.76 -9.93
CA LEU A 50 17.73 -14.46 -8.65
C LEU A 50 17.25 -15.79 -8.09
N SER A 51 17.85 -16.24 -7.00
CA SER A 51 17.27 -17.29 -6.18
C SER A 51 15.86 -16.84 -5.78
N PRO A 52 14.87 -17.76 -5.68
CA PRO A 52 13.58 -17.43 -5.11
C PRO A 52 13.79 -16.70 -3.79
N ILE A 53 13.17 -15.53 -3.66
CA ILE A 53 13.05 -14.78 -2.40
C ILE A 53 12.60 -15.81 -1.35
N GLY A 54 13.42 -15.98 -0.31
CA GLY A 54 13.36 -17.14 0.57
C GLY A 54 11.93 -17.40 1.07
N THR A 55 11.39 -18.57 0.73
CA THR A 55 10.15 -19.07 1.32
C THR A 55 10.36 -19.12 2.82
N ILE A 56 9.60 -18.31 3.56
CA ILE A 56 9.71 -18.26 5.01
C ILE A 56 9.25 -19.61 5.57
N GLY A 57 10.18 -20.34 6.17
CA GLY A 57 9.90 -21.63 6.79
C GLY A 57 9.15 -21.47 8.10
N ALA A 58 8.32 -22.45 8.43
CA ALA A 58 7.75 -22.64 9.77
C ALA A 58 8.82 -22.52 10.86
N GLY A 59 8.54 -21.82 11.96
CA GLY A 59 9.49 -21.60 13.07
C GLY A 59 10.45 -20.42 12.87
N THR A 60 10.15 -19.52 11.93
CA THR A 60 10.93 -18.29 11.72
C THR A 60 10.36 -17.15 12.57
N SER A 61 11.24 -16.45 13.28
CA SER A 61 10.93 -15.19 13.97
C SER A 61 11.32 -14.00 13.10
N PHE A 62 10.53 -12.92 13.12
CA PHE A 62 10.87 -11.65 12.49
C PHE A 62 10.39 -10.47 13.31
N GLN A 63 11.00 -9.32 13.07
CA GLN A 63 10.58 -8.04 13.60
C GLN A 63 9.72 -7.32 12.58
N MET A 64 8.60 -6.75 13.01
CA MET A 64 7.75 -5.89 12.21
C MET A 64 7.61 -4.52 12.88
N MET A 65 7.90 -3.48 12.13
CA MET A 65 7.66 -2.09 12.50
C MET A 65 6.38 -1.61 11.81
N ILE A 66 5.49 -0.99 12.57
CA ILE A 66 4.25 -0.40 12.06
C ILE A 66 4.20 1.07 12.47
N SER A 67 4.04 1.96 11.51
CA SER A 67 3.87 3.40 11.76
C SER A 67 2.57 3.91 11.17
N LEU A 68 1.97 4.89 11.84
CA LEU A 68 0.71 5.53 11.47
C LEU A 68 0.87 7.04 11.62
N HIS A 69 0.67 7.76 10.53
CA HIS A 69 0.81 9.23 10.47
C HIS A 69 -0.41 9.82 9.76
N ASN A 70 -0.79 11.04 10.11
CA ASN A 70 -1.79 11.77 9.33
C ASN A 70 -1.28 11.88 7.87
N ALA A 71 -2.08 11.45 6.90
CA ALA A 71 -1.64 11.41 5.50
C ALA A 71 -1.48 12.80 4.88
N ASP A 72 -2.22 13.80 5.37
CA ASP A 72 -2.22 15.16 4.82
C ASP A 72 -1.12 16.02 5.47
N THR A 73 -0.89 15.85 6.78
CA THR A 73 0.09 16.68 7.53
C THR A 73 1.39 15.96 7.85
N ASN A 74 1.44 14.64 7.68
CA ASN A 74 2.54 13.75 8.10
C ASN A 74 2.81 13.76 9.63
N ASP A 75 1.87 14.29 10.43
CA ASP A 75 2.01 14.31 11.88
C ASP A 75 1.89 12.91 12.49
N LEU A 76 2.72 12.66 13.51
CA LEU A 76 2.63 11.46 14.34
C LEU A 76 1.31 11.42 15.14
N ILE A 77 0.70 10.25 15.20
CA ILE A 77 -0.45 10.04 16.09
C ILE A 77 0.00 10.04 17.55
N ALA A 78 -0.90 10.37 18.46
CA ALA A 78 -0.62 10.22 19.89
C ALA A 78 -1.08 8.84 20.39
N PHE A 79 -0.46 8.38 21.45
CA PHE A 79 -0.93 7.21 22.20
C PHE A 79 -0.97 7.51 23.70
N LYS A 80 -1.68 6.65 24.43
CA LYS A 80 -1.70 6.63 25.88
C LYS A 80 -1.28 5.24 26.36
N GLN A 81 -0.34 5.19 27.31
CA GLN A 81 -0.08 3.98 28.07
C GLN A 81 -1.25 3.75 29.05
N ASP A 82 -1.91 2.61 28.94
CA ASP A 82 -3.02 2.22 29.82
C ASP A 82 -2.63 1.11 30.81
N GLY A 83 -1.49 0.45 30.62
CA GLY A 83 -1.04 -0.66 31.46
C GLY A 83 -2.00 -1.85 31.36
N GLN A 84 -2.23 -2.56 32.46
CA GLN A 84 -3.11 -3.74 32.50
C GLN A 84 -4.61 -3.40 32.64
N ARG A 85 -4.99 -2.13 32.39
CA ARG A 85 -6.37 -1.68 32.56
C ARG A 85 -7.34 -2.32 31.56
N PHE A 86 -6.85 -2.67 30.36
CA PHE A 86 -7.66 -3.24 29.30
C PHE A 86 -7.02 -4.54 28.83
N GLY A 87 -7.83 -5.60 28.71
CA GLY A 87 -7.33 -6.96 28.45
C GLY A 87 -6.76 -7.19 27.04
N THR A 88 -6.93 -6.24 26.11
CA THR A 88 -6.59 -6.42 24.69
C THR A 88 -5.31 -5.70 24.28
N SER A 89 -4.88 -4.68 25.03
CA SER A 89 -3.65 -3.94 24.76
C SER A 89 -3.20 -3.14 25.99
N GLN A 90 -1.88 -2.95 26.11
CA GLN A 90 -1.28 -2.11 27.16
C GLN A 90 -1.35 -0.60 26.85
N ARG A 91 -1.85 -0.22 25.67
CA ARG A 91 -1.89 1.16 25.18
C ARG A 91 -3.14 1.42 24.35
N THR A 92 -3.50 2.69 24.19
CA THR A 92 -4.55 3.15 23.29
C THR A 92 -3.94 4.08 22.25
N LEU A 93 -4.10 3.77 20.97
CA LEU A 93 -3.81 4.70 19.89
C LEU A 93 -4.94 5.73 19.77
N LYS A 94 -4.59 6.99 19.62
CA LYS A 94 -5.55 8.08 19.49
C LYS A 94 -5.61 8.53 18.03
N LEU A 95 -6.81 8.48 17.49
CA LEU A 95 -7.08 8.76 16.07
C LEU A 95 -8.23 9.74 15.96
N ASN A 96 -8.28 10.47 14.87
CA ASN A 96 -9.43 11.27 14.47
C ASN A 96 -10.30 10.46 13.51
N SER A 97 -11.61 10.57 13.68
CA SER A 97 -12.62 10.14 12.71
C SER A 97 -12.56 11.02 11.46
N ASN A 98 -12.95 10.49 10.31
CA ASN A 98 -12.98 11.23 9.04
C ASN A 98 -11.62 11.85 8.63
N VAL A 99 -10.52 11.13 8.90
CA VAL A 99 -9.14 11.52 8.55
C VAL A 99 -8.46 10.37 7.82
N LYS A 100 -7.54 10.71 6.90
CA LYS A 100 -6.68 9.73 6.23
C LYS A 100 -5.38 9.56 6.98
N TYR A 101 -4.94 8.32 7.13
CA TYR A 101 -3.67 7.96 7.74
C TYR A 101 -2.80 7.20 6.75
N LYS A 102 -1.52 7.54 6.64
CA LYS A 102 -0.53 6.69 5.99
C LYS A 102 -0.08 5.64 7.00
N CYS A 103 -0.34 4.38 6.70
CA CYS A 103 0.23 3.24 7.41
C CYS A 103 1.50 2.81 6.70
N LEU A 104 2.57 2.58 7.45
CA LEU A 104 3.84 2.04 6.97
C LEU A 104 4.12 0.73 7.70
N ILE A 105 4.58 -0.28 6.96
CA ILE A 105 4.94 -1.58 7.50
C ILE A 105 6.34 -1.89 7.02
N LYS A 106 7.22 -2.29 7.93
CA LYS A 106 8.58 -2.75 7.62
C LYS A 106 8.89 -4.03 8.36
N THR A 107 9.53 -4.98 7.69
CA THR A 107 9.86 -6.30 8.27
C THR A 107 11.34 -6.62 8.19
N LYS A 108 11.85 -7.34 9.20
CA LYS A 108 13.23 -7.82 9.24
C LYS A 108 13.33 -9.17 9.99
N PRO A 109 13.75 -10.28 9.35
CA PRO A 109 13.98 -10.44 7.92
C PRO A 109 12.72 -10.14 7.08
N LEU A 110 12.89 -10.02 5.75
CA LEU A 110 11.82 -9.66 4.83
C LEU A 110 10.67 -10.66 4.90
N VAL A 111 9.45 -10.15 5.08
CA VAL A 111 8.20 -10.90 4.97
C VAL A 111 7.32 -10.26 3.92
N GLU A 112 6.80 -11.07 3.01
CA GLU A 112 5.97 -10.60 1.90
C GLU A 112 4.50 -10.53 2.32
N PHE A 113 3.90 -9.35 2.12
CA PHE A 113 2.47 -9.13 2.30
C PHE A 113 1.84 -8.59 1.01
N HIS A 114 0.63 -9.06 0.69
CA HIS A 114 -0.14 -8.67 -0.50
C HIS A 114 -1.43 -7.95 -0.14
N HIS A 115 -2.00 -8.24 1.03
CA HIS A 115 -3.26 -7.64 1.47
C HIS A 115 -3.16 -7.12 2.89
N MET A 116 -3.80 -5.97 3.12
CA MET A 116 -4.00 -5.39 4.43
C MET A 116 -5.48 -5.10 4.65
N HIS A 117 -6.01 -5.53 5.79
CA HIS A 117 -7.32 -5.09 6.27
C HIS A 117 -7.14 -4.38 7.60
N LEU A 118 -7.65 -3.15 7.72
CA LEU A 118 -7.53 -2.36 8.93
C LEU A 118 -8.84 -1.69 9.30
N GLY A 119 -9.35 -2.02 10.49
CA GLY A 119 -10.52 -1.34 11.07
C GLY A 119 -11.78 -1.41 10.22
N GLY A 120 -11.97 -2.48 9.44
CA GLY A 120 -13.12 -2.67 8.55
C GLY A 120 -12.87 -2.27 7.10
N SER A 121 -11.67 -1.78 6.76
CA SER A 121 -11.31 -1.39 5.40
C SER A 121 -10.29 -2.35 4.79
N ASP A 122 -10.55 -2.81 3.57
CA ASP A 122 -9.54 -3.46 2.73
C ASP A 122 -8.66 -2.37 2.09
N LEU A 123 -7.36 -2.48 2.26
CA LEU A 123 -6.38 -1.49 1.85
C LEU A 123 -5.43 -2.07 0.80
N GLU A 124 -5.14 -1.26 -0.20
CA GLU A 124 -4.09 -1.56 -1.18
C GLU A 124 -2.72 -1.32 -0.55
N LEU A 125 -1.92 -2.39 -0.44
CA LEU A 125 -0.53 -2.30 -0.04
C LEU A 125 0.32 -1.95 -1.26
N VAL A 126 1.06 -0.85 -1.16
CA VAL A 126 2.05 -0.42 -2.13
C VAL A 126 3.43 -0.78 -1.60
N SER A 127 4.21 -1.53 -2.38
CA SER A 127 5.61 -1.81 -2.03
C SER A 127 6.45 -0.54 -2.19
N GLU A 128 7.16 -0.15 -1.13
CA GLU A 128 8.05 1.02 -1.12
C GLU A 128 9.46 0.66 -1.60
N THR A 129 9.77 -0.64 -1.71
CA THR A 129 11.06 -1.14 -2.23
C THR A 129 10.87 -2.19 -3.32
N VAL A 130 11.91 -2.39 -4.14
CA VAL A 130 11.92 -3.38 -5.23
C VAL A 130 11.96 -4.82 -4.70
N ILE A 131 12.55 -5.03 -3.52
CA ILE A 131 12.77 -6.36 -2.93
C ILE A 131 11.68 -6.75 -1.92
N GLY A 132 10.71 -5.88 -1.66
CA GLY A 132 9.65 -6.09 -0.68
C GLY A 132 10.07 -5.84 0.77
N GLY A 133 9.21 -6.22 1.70
CA GLY A 133 9.41 -6.07 3.15
C GLY A 133 9.22 -4.65 3.70
N GLU A 134 8.95 -3.66 2.83
CA GLU A 134 8.49 -2.32 3.20
C GLU A 134 7.26 -1.96 2.37
N TYR A 135 6.17 -1.60 3.04
CA TYR A 135 4.88 -1.36 2.43
C TYR A 135 4.22 -0.11 2.98
N SER A 136 3.39 0.53 2.17
CA SER A 136 2.50 1.59 2.61
C SER A 136 1.07 1.38 2.16
N ALA A 137 0.14 1.95 2.93
CA ALA A 137 -1.28 2.01 2.58
C ALA A 137 -1.90 3.29 3.13
N ILE A 138 -2.93 3.80 2.45
CA ILE A 138 -3.74 4.92 2.95
C ILE A 138 -5.02 4.37 3.57
N TRP A 139 -5.17 4.56 4.87
CA TRP A 139 -6.37 4.18 5.60
C TRP A 139 -7.26 5.40 5.84
N ASN A 140 -8.50 5.36 5.35
CA ASN A 140 -9.48 6.42 5.57
C ASN A 140 -10.44 6.05 6.70
N THR A 141 -10.51 6.87 7.75
CA THR A 141 -11.42 6.66 8.89
C THR A 141 -12.80 7.30 8.69
N THR A 142 -13.16 7.71 7.47
CA THR A 142 -14.52 8.16 7.15
C THR A 142 -15.56 7.11 7.54
N GLY A 143 -16.59 7.52 8.27
CA GLY A 143 -17.65 6.64 8.75
C GLY A 143 -17.32 5.87 10.04
N ILE A 144 -16.10 6.01 10.58
CA ILE A 144 -15.79 5.54 11.93
C ILE A 144 -16.21 6.61 12.94
N GLU A 145 -17.23 6.32 13.73
CA GLU A 145 -17.75 7.26 14.73
C GLU A 145 -16.77 7.50 15.90
N PRO A 146 -16.72 8.73 16.46
CA PRO A 146 -15.93 9.01 17.64
C PRO A 146 -16.27 8.10 18.81
N THR A 147 -15.25 7.59 19.49
CA THR A 147 -15.43 6.67 20.61
C THR A 147 -15.95 7.40 21.85
N ARG A 148 -17.06 6.91 22.41
CA ARG A 148 -17.70 7.46 23.62
C ARG A 148 -16.71 7.71 24.78
N LYS A 149 -17.01 8.70 25.62
CA LYS A 149 -16.20 9.01 26.82
C LYS A 149 -16.05 7.77 27.71
N GLY A 150 -14.85 7.54 28.24
CA GLY A 150 -14.53 6.36 29.06
C GLY A 150 -14.32 5.06 28.27
N ALA A 151 -14.84 4.94 27.06
CA ALA A 151 -14.71 3.74 26.23
C ALA A 151 -13.44 3.70 25.38
N ARG A 152 -13.13 2.51 24.89
CA ARG A 152 -12.12 2.16 23.87
C ARG A 152 -12.76 1.26 22.83
N GLN A 153 -12.17 1.24 21.64
CA GLN A 153 -12.58 0.39 20.55
C GLN A 153 -11.38 -0.43 20.09
N ASP A 154 -11.57 -1.73 19.91
CA ASP A 154 -10.55 -2.53 19.24
C ASP A 154 -10.83 -2.51 17.73
N ILE A 155 -9.81 -2.15 16.94
CA ILE A 155 -9.82 -2.36 15.50
C ILE A 155 -9.00 -3.60 15.16
N LEU A 156 -9.38 -4.31 14.10
CA LEU A 156 -8.64 -5.47 13.63
C LEU A 156 -7.66 -5.05 12.54
N LEU A 157 -6.38 -5.39 12.73
CA LEU A 157 -5.37 -5.42 11.68
C LEU A 157 -5.22 -6.86 11.19
N ILE A 158 -5.36 -7.05 9.88
CA ILE A 158 -5.02 -8.29 9.19
C ILE A 158 -3.96 -7.97 8.14
N LEU A 159 -2.89 -8.76 8.12
CA LEU A 159 -1.93 -8.79 7.02
C LEU A 159 -1.90 -10.21 6.46
N SER A 160 -1.87 -10.36 5.16
CA SER A 160 -1.73 -11.66 4.51
C SER A 160 -0.85 -11.58 3.28
N GLY A 161 -0.04 -12.63 3.11
CA GLY A 161 0.81 -12.85 1.96
C GLY A 161 0.91 -14.34 1.65
N PRO A 162 1.87 -14.75 0.81
CA PRO A 162 2.03 -16.14 0.41
C PRO A 162 2.24 -17.09 1.60
N GLY A 163 1.20 -17.85 1.94
CA GLY A 163 1.25 -18.85 3.03
C GLY A 163 1.40 -18.26 4.43
N VAL A 164 1.23 -16.94 4.62
CA VAL A 164 1.33 -16.30 5.94
C VAL A 164 0.16 -15.36 6.22
N SER A 165 -0.31 -15.32 7.47
CA SER A 165 -1.34 -14.38 7.91
C SER A 165 -1.17 -13.93 9.35
N LEU A 166 -1.30 -12.63 9.59
CA LEU A 166 -1.38 -12.01 10.90
C LEU A 166 -2.79 -11.51 11.15
N ARG A 167 -3.33 -11.73 12.34
CA ARG A 167 -4.54 -11.06 12.84
C ARG A 167 -4.29 -10.52 14.24
N LYS A 168 -4.33 -9.20 14.40
CA LYS A 168 -4.07 -8.54 15.69
C LYS A 168 -5.09 -7.44 15.95
N LYS A 169 -5.65 -7.41 17.15
CA LYS A 169 -6.47 -6.29 17.62
C LYS A 169 -5.57 -5.17 18.11
N ILE A 170 -5.91 -3.94 17.71
CA ILE A 170 -5.26 -2.71 18.17
C ILE A 170 -6.32 -1.90 18.92
N GLN A 171 -6.03 -1.56 20.16
CA GLN A 171 -6.92 -0.72 20.95
C GLN A 171 -6.77 0.73 20.54
N THR A 172 -7.88 1.37 20.21
CA THR A 172 -7.95 2.75 19.76
C THR A 172 -9.00 3.56 20.51
N LYS A 173 -8.89 4.88 20.33
CA LYS A 173 -9.92 5.84 20.67
C LYS A 173 -10.02 6.86 19.56
N PHE A 174 -11.18 6.92 18.94
CA PHE A 174 -11.51 7.89 17.91
C PHE A 174 -12.06 9.18 18.52
N TYR A 175 -11.64 10.31 17.98
CA TYR A 175 -12.06 11.64 18.36
C TYR A 175 -12.60 12.39 17.14
N ASN A 176 -13.41 13.42 17.38
CA ASN A 176 -13.77 14.35 16.31
C ASN A 176 -12.52 15.11 15.82
N PRO A 177 -12.42 15.40 14.50
CA PRO A 177 -11.44 16.34 13.99
C PRO A 177 -11.45 17.66 14.78
N GLY A 178 -10.27 18.21 15.06
CA GLY A 178 -10.10 19.42 15.86
C GLY A 178 -10.20 19.21 17.38
N ASN A 179 -10.47 18.00 17.85
CA ASN A 179 -10.37 17.70 19.28
C ASN A 179 -8.91 17.44 19.68
N GLY A 180 -8.30 18.40 20.38
CA GLY A 180 -6.90 18.31 20.82
C GLY A 180 -6.55 17.09 21.67
N HIS A 181 -7.52 16.35 22.22
CA HIS A 181 -7.23 15.10 22.92
C HIS A 181 -6.62 14.02 22.03
N ALA A 182 -6.92 14.04 20.72
CA ALA A 182 -6.34 13.12 19.75
C ALA A 182 -4.83 13.34 19.60
N GLU A 183 -4.38 14.58 19.78
CA GLU A 183 -2.99 14.99 19.58
C GLU A 183 -2.18 15.02 20.87
N TRP A 184 -2.85 15.15 22.02
CA TRP A 184 -2.22 15.20 23.33
C TRP A 184 -1.67 13.84 23.77
N GLY A 185 -0.42 13.80 24.21
CA GLY A 185 0.20 12.65 24.86
C GLY A 185 1.57 12.36 24.27
N HIS A 186 2.02 11.12 24.44
CA HIS A 186 3.22 10.64 23.77
C HIS A 186 2.92 10.47 22.28
N LYS A 187 3.84 10.93 21.44
CA LYS A 187 3.78 10.69 20.01
C LYS A 187 4.26 9.28 19.72
N LEU A 188 3.60 8.61 18.79
CA LEU A 188 3.96 7.30 18.29
C LEU A 188 4.75 7.47 17.00
N ASP A 189 6.02 7.12 17.01
CA ASP A 189 6.78 6.98 15.77
C ASP A 189 6.45 5.61 15.15
N SER A 190 6.61 4.54 15.93
CA SER A 190 6.26 3.20 15.49
C SER A 190 5.95 2.21 16.62
N LEU A 191 5.19 1.17 16.28
CA LEU A 191 5.08 -0.05 17.06
C LEU A 191 6.10 -1.05 16.52
N ILE A 192 6.89 -1.63 17.42
CA ILE A 192 7.82 -2.71 17.08
C ILE A 192 7.27 -4.01 17.63
N TRP A 193 6.88 -4.91 16.74
CA TRP A 193 6.39 -6.24 17.06
C TRP A 193 7.48 -7.27 16.80
N GLN A 194 7.78 -8.09 17.80
CA GLN A 194 8.44 -9.37 17.54
C GLN A 194 7.36 -10.37 17.18
N CYS A 195 7.56 -11.09 16.10
CA CYS A 195 6.58 -11.98 15.50
C CYS A 195 7.20 -13.36 15.29
N ASP A 196 6.43 -14.40 15.58
CA ASP A 196 6.76 -15.79 15.25
C ASP A 196 5.76 -16.34 14.24
N ILE A 197 6.23 -17.21 13.36
CA ILE A 197 5.42 -17.87 12.33
C ILE A 197 5.33 -19.35 12.66
N ASP A 198 4.10 -19.82 12.90
CA ASP A 198 3.85 -21.22 13.19
C ASP A 198 3.86 -22.09 11.90
N PRO A 199 3.82 -23.43 12.01
CA PRO A 199 3.81 -24.31 10.84
C PRO A 199 2.61 -24.17 9.90
N THR A 200 1.54 -23.50 10.32
CA THR A 200 0.37 -23.21 9.50
C THR A 200 0.48 -21.87 8.76
N GLY A 201 1.55 -21.11 9.02
CA GLY A 201 1.72 -19.76 8.49
C GLY A 201 1.05 -18.67 9.33
N THR A 202 0.51 -19.02 10.51
CA THR A 202 -0.09 -18.01 11.38
C THR A 202 1.01 -17.22 12.07
N ILE A 203 0.95 -15.90 11.92
CA ILE A 203 1.86 -14.96 12.57
C ILE A 203 1.27 -14.58 13.91
N THR A 204 2.05 -14.75 14.98
CA THR A 204 1.72 -14.30 16.33
C THR A 204 2.71 -13.26 16.82
N VAL A 205 2.20 -12.17 17.41
CA VAL A 205 3.03 -11.14 18.06
C VAL A 205 3.42 -11.62 19.46
N THR A 206 4.71 -11.80 19.72
CA THR A 206 5.26 -12.30 20.98
C THR A 206 5.75 -11.19 21.91
N ASP A 207 6.19 -10.05 21.36
CA ASP A 207 6.54 -8.84 22.12
C ASP A 207 6.12 -7.59 21.35
N GLU A 208 5.84 -6.49 22.07
CA GLU A 208 5.42 -5.21 21.50
C GLU A 208 6.05 -4.02 22.24
N GLN A 209 6.83 -3.22 21.51
CA GLN A 209 7.48 -2.00 21.99
C GLN A 209 6.93 -0.76 21.27
N VAL A 210 7.10 0.42 21.88
CA VAL A 210 6.81 1.73 21.26
C VAL A 210 8.11 2.46 21.04
N LEU A 211 8.26 3.11 19.90
CA LEU A 211 9.24 4.17 19.64
C LEU A 211 8.54 5.53 19.58
#